data_AF-A0A2R6K8Y6-F1
#
_entry.id   AF-A0A2R6K8Y6-F1
#
_cell.length_a   1.000
_cell.length_b   1.000
_cell.length_c   1.000
_cell.angle_alpha   90.00
_cell.angle_beta   90.00
_cell.angle_gamma   90.00
#
_symmetry.space_group_name_H-M   'P 1'
#
loop_
_entity.id
_entity.type
_entity.pdbx_description
1 polymer ?
#
loop_
_entity_poly.entity_id
_entity_poly.type
_entity_poly.pdbx_seq_one_letter_code
_entity_poly.pdbx_strand_id
1 'polypeptide(L)'
;MYRPGHTGVSLLVYAPLGYALLIEGRVALSIVGGGLVVALAMVPDLDMRVPGVSHRGSTHTLAFALCIGVLLGAGGWALATALGEAGTALGGAGTTLGEGVTVRVGGVSPIGLGGFAFAIGVLTICSHLLADVITPMGIAPFWPLSGRRFSLGIAKSSNTFANALLLALGVCVTLGALWLAGSVG
;
A
#
# COMPACT_ATOMS: atom_id res chain seq x y z
N MET A 1 6.35 9.31 12.25
CA MET A 1 6.67 10.52 11.43
C MET A 1 5.42 11.40 11.36
N TYR A 2 5.39 12.52 10.64
CA TYR A 2 4.13 13.17 10.28
C TYR A 2 3.61 12.65 8.94
N ARG A 3 2.38 13.03 8.57
CA ARG A 3 1.70 12.55 7.36
C ARG A 3 2.59 12.57 6.10
N PRO A 4 3.32 13.66 5.77
CA PRO A 4 4.16 13.68 4.57
C PRO A 4 5.23 12.59 4.58
N GLY A 5 5.87 12.35 5.73
CA GLY A 5 6.88 11.30 5.88
C GLY A 5 6.30 9.90 5.69
N HIS A 6 5.14 9.61 6.29
CA HIS A 6 4.46 8.31 6.12
C HIS A 6 3.99 8.08 4.68
N THR A 7 3.42 9.11 4.04
CA THR A 7 3.02 9.03 2.63
C THR A 7 4.23 8.80 1.73
N GLY A 8 5.34 9.51 1.97
CA GLY A 8 6.59 9.33 1.24
C GLY A 8 7.15 7.91 1.31
N VAL A 9 7.25 7.35 2.52
CA VAL A 9 7.69 5.97 2.72
C VAL A 9 6.73 4.98 2.07
N SER A 10 5.41 5.20 2.17
CA SER A 10 4.41 4.32 1.56
C SER A 10 4.53 4.30 0.03
N LEU A 11 4.72 5.46 -0.59
CA LEU A 11 4.98 5.56 -2.03
C LEU A 11 6.29 4.86 -2.41
N LEU A 12 7.36 5.06 -1.64
CA LEU A 12 8.66 4.47 -1.89
C LEU A 12 8.61 2.93 -1.87
N VAL A 13 7.94 2.35 -0.86
CA VAL A 13 7.78 0.90 -0.72
C VAL A 13 6.82 0.34 -1.78
N TYR A 14 5.79 1.10 -2.16
CA TYR A 14 4.84 0.68 -3.19
C TYR A 14 5.40 0.73 -4.61
N ALA A 15 6.31 1.65 -4.91
CA ALA A 15 6.75 1.92 -6.28
C ALA A 15 7.24 0.68 -7.07
N PRO A 16 8.01 -0.28 -6.50
CA PRO A 16 8.38 -1.50 -7.22
C PRO A 16 7.18 -2.37 -7.61
N LEU A 17 6.18 -2.48 -6.73
CA LEU A 17 4.94 -3.20 -7.02
C LEU A 17 4.10 -2.46 -8.07
N GLY A 18 3.97 -1.14 -7.93
CA GLY A 18 3.29 -0.30 -8.91
C GLY A 18 3.92 -0.41 -10.31
N TYR A 19 5.26 -0.40 -10.39
CA TYR A 19 6.01 -0.64 -11.63
C TYR A 19 5.72 -2.03 -12.23
N ALA A 20 5.83 -3.08 -11.42
CA ALA A 20 5.56 -4.45 -11.86
C ALA A 20 4.14 -4.61 -12.43
N LEU A 21 3.14 -3.98 -11.80
CA LEU A 21 1.77 -3.98 -12.32
C LEU A 21 1.66 -3.25 -13.65
N LEU A 22 2.40 -2.16 -13.86
CA LEU A 22 2.35 -1.38 -15.10
C LEU A 22 2.95 -2.15 -16.29
N ILE A 23 4.11 -2.78 -16.12
CA ILE A 23 4.76 -3.56 -17.19
C ILE A 23 3.96 -4.81 -17.56
N GLU A 24 3.13 -5.32 -16.65
CA GLU A 24 2.17 -6.41 -16.89
C GLU A 24 0.83 -5.91 -17.47
N GLY A 25 0.72 -4.62 -17.81
CA GLY A 25 -0.51 -4.02 -18.36
C GLY A 25 -1.66 -3.84 -17.36
N ARG A 26 -1.42 -4.08 -16.06
CA ARG A 26 -2.42 -3.98 -14.98
C ARG A 26 -2.53 -2.55 -14.43
N VAL A 27 -2.74 -1.59 -15.35
CA VAL A 27 -2.74 -0.15 -15.05
C VAL A 27 -3.75 0.22 -13.96
N ALA A 28 -4.98 -0.31 -14.04
CA ALA A 28 -6.02 -0.01 -13.05
C ALA A 28 -5.62 -0.46 -11.64
N LEU A 29 -5.07 -1.67 -11.49
CA LEU A 29 -4.57 -2.15 -10.20
C LEU A 29 -3.40 -1.32 -9.69
N SER A 30 -2.49 -0.88 -10.58
CA SER A 30 -1.37 -0.01 -10.20
C SER A 30 -1.86 1.33 -9.63
N ILE A 31 -2.84 1.96 -10.29
CA ILE A 31 -3.41 3.24 -9.83
C ILE A 31 -4.20 3.05 -8.55
N VAL A 32 -5.09 2.05 -8.49
CA VAL A 32 -5.92 1.79 -7.31
C VAL A 32 -5.06 1.43 -6.10
N GLY A 33 -4.05 0.57 -6.28
CA GLY A 33 -3.08 0.23 -5.23
C GLY A 33 -2.34 1.46 -4.72
N GLY A 34 -1.85 2.31 -5.64
CA GLY A 34 -1.18 3.57 -5.30
C GLY A 34 -2.07 4.52 -4.51
N GLY A 35 -3.32 4.68 -4.92
CA GLY A 35 -4.31 5.47 -4.20
C GLY A 35 -4.61 4.91 -2.81
N LEU A 36 -4.76 3.59 -2.70
CA LEU A 36 -5.02 2.91 -1.42
C LEU A 36 -3.85 3.06 -0.44
N VAL A 37 -2.60 2.87 -0.88
CA VAL A 37 -1.44 3.03 0.02
C VAL A 37 -1.34 4.46 0.57
N VAL A 38 -1.67 5.47 -0.23
CA VAL A 38 -1.69 6.88 0.21
C VAL A 38 -2.86 7.12 1.17
N ALA A 39 -4.06 6.66 0.84
CA ALA A 39 -5.25 6.86 1.65
C ALA A 39 -5.17 6.16 3.01
N LEU A 40 -4.56 4.98 3.06
CA LEU A 40 -4.47 4.14 4.25
C LEU A 40 -3.17 4.35 5.05
N ALA A 41 -2.23 5.16 4.55
CA ALA A 41 -0.92 5.40 5.18
C ALA A 41 -1.00 5.85 6.65
N MET A 42 -2.11 6.46 7.07
CA MET A 42 -2.30 6.98 8.43
C MET A 42 -3.24 6.15 9.29
N VAL A 43 -3.66 4.96 8.83
CA VAL A 43 -4.60 4.10 9.56
C VAL A 43 -4.09 3.74 10.97
N PRO A 44 -2.83 3.33 11.20
CA PRO A 44 -2.34 3.04 12.55
C PRO A 44 -2.46 4.25 13.51
N ASP A 45 -2.13 5.43 13.01
CA ASP A 45 -2.14 6.71 13.75
C ASP A 45 -3.53 7.25 14.06
N LEU A 46 -4.60 6.60 13.56
CA LEU A 46 -5.96 6.90 14.02
C LEU A 46 -6.11 6.55 15.51
N ASP A 47 -5.22 5.73 16.08
CA ASP A 47 -5.16 5.42 17.51
C ASP A 47 -5.08 6.66 18.41
N MET A 48 -4.40 7.74 17.99
CA MET A 48 -4.30 9.00 18.72
C MET A 48 -5.65 9.68 18.93
N ARG A 49 -6.69 9.26 18.21
CA ARG A 49 -8.06 9.78 18.30
C ARG A 49 -9.01 8.84 19.04
N VAL A 50 -8.56 7.63 19.41
CA VAL A 50 -9.40 6.61 20.04
C VAL A 50 -9.11 6.57 21.54
N PRO A 51 -10.06 6.99 22.41
CA PRO A 51 -9.89 6.91 23.85
C PRO A 51 -9.61 5.46 24.29
N GLY A 52 -8.61 5.28 25.15
CA GLY A 52 -8.24 3.97 25.68
C GLY A 52 -7.28 3.15 24.81
N VAL A 53 -6.94 3.60 23.59
CA VAL A 53 -5.90 2.97 22.77
C VAL A 53 -4.59 3.73 22.94
N SER A 54 -3.54 3.02 23.35
CA SER A 54 -2.20 3.61 23.46
C SER A 54 -1.59 3.81 22.07
N HIS A 55 -1.07 5.01 21.80
CA HIS A 55 -0.30 5.27 20.59
C HIS A 55 0.94 4.37 20.53
N ARG A 56 1.17 3.72 19.37
CA ARG A 56 2.25 2.73 19.17
C ARG A 56 2.16 1.51 20.08
N GLY A 57 0.93 1.12 20.40
CA GLY A 57 0.59 -0.15 21.00
C GLY A 57 0.11 -1.12 19.93
N SER A 58 -1.10 -1.65 20.11
CA SER A 58 -1.68 -2.70 19.26
C SER A 58 -1.73 -2.36 17.76
N THR A 59 -1.96 -1.11 17.41
CA THR A 59 -2.07 -0.58 16.03
C THR A 59 -0.73 -0.51 15.28
N HIS A 60 0.40 -0.49 15.99
CA HIS A 60 1.73 -0.41 15.38
C HIS A 60 2.46 -1.76 15.44
N THR A 61 1.76 -2.83 15.04
CA THR A 61 2.24 -4.21 15.10
C THR A 61 2.09 -4.93 13.76
N LEU A 62 2.86 -6.01 13.58
CA LEU A 62 2.69 -6.92 12.43
C LEU A 62 1.35 -7.66 12.48
N ALA A 63 0.84 -7.96 13.69
CA ALA A 63 -0.48 -8.54 13.85
C ALA A 63 -1.59 -7.61 13.34
N PHE A 64 -1.49 -6.30 13.62
CA PHE A 64 -2.40 -5.30 13.07
C PHE A 64 -2.26 -5.18 11.54
N ALA A 65 -1.04 -5.23 11.01
CA ALA A 65 -0.81 -5.27 9.56
C ALA A 65 -1.53 -6.46 8.89
N LEU A 66 -1.41 -7.66 9.48
CA LEU A 66 -2.11 -8.85 9.01
C LEU A 66 -3.63 -8.71 9.14
N CYS A 67 -4.13 -8.14 10.25
CA CYS A 67 -5.56 -7.90 10.45
C CYS A 67 -6.14 -7.00 9.36
N ILE A 68 -5.52 -5.84 9.10
CA ILE A 68 -5.93 -4.93 8.03
C ILE A 68 -5.80 -5.60 6.65
N GLY A 69 -4.74 -6.37 6.42
CA GLY A 69 -4.57 -7.17 5.21
C GLY A 69 -5.75 -8.14 5.01
N VAL A 70 -6.10 -8.94 6.01
CA VAL A 70 -7.23 -9.88 5.94
C VAL A 70 -8.54 -9.16 5.69
N LEU A 71 -8.80 -8.04 6.36
CA LEU A 71 -10.01 -7.25 6.18
C LEU A 71 -10.14 -6.72 4.74
N LEU A 72 -9.07 -6.14 4.19
CA LEU A 72 -9.06 -5.65 2.82
C LEU A 72 -9.09 -6.80 1.80
N GLY A 73 -8.41 -7.90 2.08
CA GLY A 73 -8.43 -9.08 1.22
C GLY A 73 -9.81 -9.72 1.13
N ALA A 74 -10.50 -9.87 2.26
CA ALA A 74 -11.88 -10.32 2.29
C ALA A 74 -12.81 -9.34 1.54
N GLY A 75 -12.61 -8.03 1.73
CA GLY A 75 -13.36 -7.01 1.01
C GLY A 75 -13.14 -7.05 -0.51
N GLY A 76 -11.89 -7.21 -0.96
CA GLY A 76 -11.55 -7.33 -2.38
C GLY A 76 -12.12 -8.60 -3.01
N TRP A 77 -12.07 -9.73 -2.29
CA TRP A 77 -12.70 -10.97 -2.73
C TRP A 77 -14.23 -10.85 -2.81
N ALA A 78 -14.86 -10.28 -1.79
CA ALA A 78 -16.30 -10.06 -1.75
C ALA A 78 -16.77 -9.10 -2.86
N LEU A 79 -16.00 -8.05 -3.12
CA LEU A 79 -16.28 -7.12 -4.21
C LEU A 79 -16.19 -7.82 -5.58
N ALA A 80 -15.12 -8.57 -5.83
CA ALA A 80 -14.97 -9.29 -7.10
C ALA A 80 -16.06 -10.37 -7.30
N THR A 81 -16.43 -11.10 -6.23
CA THR A 81 -17.53 -12.08 -6.31
C THR A 81 -18.87 -11.41 -6.59
N ALA A 82 -19.17 -10.28 -5.94
CA ALA A 82 -20.40 -9.54 -6.17
C ALA A 82 -20.50 -8.92 -7.57
N LEU A 83 -19.38 -8.47 -8.13
CA LEU A 83 -19.33 -7.88 -9.47
C LEU A 83 -19.37 -8.93 -10.59
N GLY A 84 -19.07 -10.20 -10.32
CA GLY A 84 -19.09 -11.27 -11.32
C GLY A 84 -18.29 -10.95 -12.58
N GLU A 85 -18.83 -11.27 -13.76
CA GLU A 85 -18.18 -10.96 -15.05
C GLU A 85 -18.04 -9.46 -15.32
N ALA A 86 -18.85 -8.60 -14.69
CA ALA A 86 -18.76 -7.14 -14.82
C ALA A 86 -17.51 -6.57 -14.12
N GLY A 87 -16.95 -7.27 -13.13
CA GLY A 87 -15.71 -6.89 -12.42
C GLY A 87 -14.42 -7.06 -13.24
N THR A 88 -14.50 -7.69 -14.42
CA THR A 88 -13.35 -7.98 -15.28
C THR A 88 -12.65 -6.73 -15.84
N ALA A 89 -13.28 -5.56 -15.76
CA ALA A 89 -12.73 -4.27 -16.24
C ALA A 89 -11.49 -3.76 -15.45
N LEU A 90 -11.23 -4.28 -14.25
CA LEU A 90 -10.03 -3.95 -13.47
C LEU A 90 -8.77 -4.73 -13.91
N GLY A 91 -8.91 -5.74 -14.79
CA GLY A 91 -7.87 -6.74 -15.05
C GLY A 91 -6.99 -6.51 -16.29
N GLY A 92 -7.38 -5.64 -17.22
CA GLY A 92 -6.61 -5.36 -18.42
C GLY A 92 -7.44 -4.71 -19.52
N ALA A 93 -6.78 -3.98 -20.41
CA ALA A 93 -7.39 -3.47 -21.64
C ALA A 93 -7.61 -4.64 -22.62
N GLY A 94 -8.83 -4.79 -23.12
CA GLY A 94 -9.09 -5.69 -24.26
C GLY A 94 -8.65 -5.03 -25.56
N THR A 95 -7.99 -5.78 -26.43
CA THR A 95 -7.64 -5.34 -27.79
C THR A 95 -8.57 -5.99 -28.81
N THR A 96 -9.08 -5.21 -29.76
CA THR A 96 -9.84 -5.68 -30.92
C THR A 96 -8.88 -6.07 -32.03
N LEU A 97 -8.83 -7.36 -32.37
CA LEU A 97 -8.12 -7.87 -33.54
C LEU A 97 -9.08 -7.84 -34.75
N GLY A 98 -9.34 -6.64 -35.28
CA GLY A 98 -10.22 -6.43 -36.44
C GLY A 98 -11.73 -6.39 -36.11
N GLU A 99 -12.56 -6.29 -37.15
CA GLU A 99 -14.03 -6.30 -37.03
C GLU A 99 -14.50 -7.63 -36.42
N GLY A 100 -14.79 -7.61 -35.12
CA GLY A 100 -15.56 -8.66 -34.44
C GLY A 100 -14.80 -9.57 -33.47
N VAL A 101 -13.46 -9.50 -33.37
CA VAL A 101 -12.69 -10.33 -32.42
C VAL A 101 -12.09 -9.47 -31.31
N THR A 102 -12.66 -9.53 -30.11
CA THR A 102 -12.06 -8.96 -28.90
C THR A 102 -11.26 -10.03 -28.16
N VAL A 103 -9.95 -9.85 -28.03
CA VAL A 103 -9.13 -10.67 -27.14
C VAL A 103 -9.09 -9.96 -25.79
N ARG A 104 -9.83 -10.49 -24.82
CA ARG A 104 -9.77 -10.02 -23.43
C ARG A 104 -8.65 -10.75 -22.71
N VAL A 105 -7.62 -10.01 -22.30
CA VAL A 105 -6.68 -10.50 -21.27
C VAL A 105 -7.49 -10.69 -19.99
N GLY A 106 -7.38 -11.87 -19.38
CA GLY A 106 -8.29 -12.33 -18.33
C GLY A 106 -8.49 -11.32 -17.20
N GLY A 107 -9.76 -11.09 -16.83
CA GLY A 107 -10.11 -10.25 -15.70
C GLY A 107 -9.49 -10.72 -14.38
N VAL A 108 -9.49 -9.87 -13.36
CA VAL A 108 -8.97 -10.26 -12.05
C VAL A 108 -9.92 -11.26 -11.41
N SER A 109 -9.44 -12.47 -11.11
CA SER A 109 -10.24 -13.46 -10.38
C SER A 109 -10.55 -12.96 -8.96
N PRO A 110 -11.62 -13.44 -8.30
CA PRO A 110 -11.89 -13.04 -6.92
C PRO A 110 -10.74 -13.33 -5.96
N ILE A 111 -10.06 -14.45 -6.15
CA ILE A 111 -8.84 -14.80 -5.40
C ILE A 111 -7.72 -13.80 -5.71
N GLY A 112 -7.54 -13.42 -6.98
CA GLY A 112 -6.56 -12.43 -7.39
C GLY A 112 -6.80 -11.05 -6.78
N LEU A 113 -8.05 -10.56 -6.79
CA LEU A 113 -8.37 -9.24 -6.24
C LEU A 113 -8.29 -9.24 -4.70
N GLY A 114 -8.74 -10.32 -4.07
CA GLY A 114 -8.56 -10.50 -2.62
C GLY A 114 -7.09 -10.58 -2.22
N GLY A 115 -6.27 -11.35 -2.95
CA GLY A 115 -4.83 -11.43 -2.72
C GLY A 115 -4.12 -10.08 -2.91
N PHE A 116 -4.50 -9.34 -3.96
CA PHE A 116 -3.99 -7.99 -4.20
C PHE A 116 -4.37 -7.03 -3.06
N ALA A 117 -5.64 -6.96 -2.67
CA ALA A 117 -6.10 -6.08 -1.60
C ALA A 117 -5.47 -6.44 -0.24
N PHE A 118 -5.28 -7.73 0.04
CA PHE A 118 -4.52 -8.21 1.19
C PHE A 118 -3.09 -7.67 1.17
N ALA A 119 -2.38 -7.84 0.06
CA ALA A 119 -1.00 -7.40 -0.09
C ALA A 119 -0.87 -5.88 0.09
N ILE A 120 -1.77 -5.09 -0.50
CA ILE A 120 -1.81 -3.63 -0.33
C ILE A 120 -2.05 -3.25 1.13
N GLY A 121 -2.97 -3.92 1.82
CA GLY A 121 -3.22 -3.70 3.25
C GLY A 121 -1.97 -3.93 4.09
N VAL A 122 -1.38 -5.11 3.99
CA VAL A 122 -0.15 -5.45 4.74
C VAL A 122 0.98 -4.49 4.39
N LEU A 123 1.23 -4.23 3.11
CA LEU A 123 2.30 -3.35 2.63
C LEU A 123 2.13 -1.92 3.15
N THR A 124 0.90 -1.40 3.20
CA THR A 124 0.64 -0.05 3.69
C THR A 124 0.96 0.07 5.18
N ILE A 125 0.49 -0.87 6.00
CA ILE A 125 0.75 -0.85 7.43
C ILE A 125 2.25 -1.07 7.70
N CYS A 126 2.89 -2.02 7.02
CA CYS A 126 4.33 -2.22 7.12
C CYS A 126 5.13 -0.97 6.73
N SER A 127 4.72 -0.25 5.68
CA SER A 127 5.34 1.03 5.29
C SER A 127 5.20 2.09 6.39
N HIS A 128 4.03 2.15 7.05
CA HIS A 128 3.83 3.02 8.20
C HIS A 128 4.78 2.66 9.35
N LEU A 129 4.91 1.37 9.67
CA LEU A 129 5.83 0.85 10.68
C LEU A 129 7.28 1.21 10.36
N LEU A 130 7.71 1.07 9.10
CA LEU A 130 9.04 1.46 8.65
C LEU A 130 9.32 2.95 8.89
N ALA A 131 8.36 3.81 8.55
CA ALA A 131 8.48 5.25 8.80
C ALA A 131 8.59 5.58 10.31
N ASP A 132 7.96 4.78 11.18
CA ASP A 132 8.07 4.96 12.62
C ASP A 132 9.35 4.40 13.23
N VAL A 133 9.92 3.33 12.67
CA VAL A 133 11.25 2.82 13.04
C VAL A 133 12.33 3.89 12.83
N ILE A 134 12.20 4.78 11.84
CA ILE A 134 13.13 5.90 11.62
C ILE A 134 13.19 6.85 12.82
N THR A 135 12.09 6.95 13.57
CA THR A 135 11.96 7.91 14.69
C THR A 135 12.48 7.35 16.00
N PRO A 136 13.01 8.20 16.92
CA PRO A 136 13.50 7.75 18.23
C PRO A 136 12.47 7.00 19.10
N MET A 137 11.18 7.27 18.92
CA MET A 137 10.12 6.61 19.68
C MET A 137 9.94 5.12 19.30
N GLY A 138 10.29 4.76 18.04
CA GLY A 138 10.25 3.40 17.54
C GLY A 138 8.87 2.73 17.59
N ILE A 139 8.85 1.41 17.42
CA ILE A 139 7.66 0.55 17.52
C ILE A 139 7.98 -0.79 18.19
N ALA A 140 6.98 -1.49 18.71
CA ALA A 140 7.09 -2.87 19.19
C ALA A 140 6.32 -3.82 18.24
N PRO A 141 6.92 -4.25 17.11
CA PRO A 141 6.20 -4.90 16.01
C PRO A 141 5.59 -6.26 16.40
N PHE A 142 6.15 -6.91 17.42
CA PHE A 142 5.73 -8.22 17.91
C PHE A 142 4.85 -8.16 19.17
N TRP A 143 4.37 -6.98 19.56
CA TRP A 143 3.40 -6.89 20.66
C TRP A 143 2.11 -7.66 20.29
N PRO A 144 1.46 -8.38 21.22
CA PRO A 144 1.75 -8.49 22.65
C PRO A 144 2.75 -9.59 23.03
N LEU A 145 3.24 -10.39 22.08
CA LEU A 145 4.19 -11.47 22.34
C LEU A 145 5.55 -10.96 22.84
N SER A 146 5.98 -9.78 22.39
CA SER A 146 7.18 -9.11 22.88
C SER A 146 7.00 -7.59 22.94
N GLY A 147 7.44 -6.99 24.04
CA GLY A 147 7.50 -5.53 24.22
C GLY A 147 8.77 -4.88 23.66
N ARG A 148 9.65 -5.65 23.00
CA ARG A 148 10.93 -5.11 22.47
C ARG A 148 10.65 -4.06 21.40
N ARG A 149 11.18 -2.86 21.63
CA ARG A 149 11.08 -1.74 20.68
C ARG A 149 12.24 -1.73 19.70
N PHE A 150 11.92 -1.42 18.45
CA PHE A 150 12.86 -1.22 17.35
C PHE A 150 12.80 0.24 16.93
N SER A 151 13.97 0.87 16.85
CA SER A 151 14.15 2.25 16.43
C SER A 151 15.56 2.40 15.84
N LEU A 152 15.67 3.17 14.77
CA LEU A 152 16.93 3.63 14.21
C LEU A 152 17.34 5.00 14.75
N GLY A 153 16.39 5.78 15.29
CA GLY A 153 16.67 7.08 15.90
C GLY A 153 17.25 8.15 14.95
N ILE A 154 17.09 7.97 13.64
CA ILE A 154 17.74 8.81 12.61
C ILE A 154 17.17 10.23 12.59
N ALA A 155 15.85 10.36 12.69
CA ALA A 155 15.18 11.66 12.60
C ALA A 155 13.96 11.75 13.51
N LYS A 156 13.81 12.87 14.22
CA LYS A 156 12.60 13.15 15.00
C LYS A 156 11.39 13.26 14.07
N SER A 157 10.23 12.82 14.56
CA SER A 157 8.97 12.89 13.81
C SER A 157 8.59 14.31 13.40
N SER A 158 8.97 15.32 14.20
CA SER A 158 8.73 16.74 13.96
C SER A 158 9.73 17.42 13.00
N ASN A 159 10.74 16.70 12.50
CA ASN A 159 11.71 17.28 11.58
C ASN A 159 11.06 17.51 10.20
N THR A 160 10.76 18.77 9.88
CA THR A 160 10.12 19.16 8.63
C THR A 160 10.93 18.75 7.40
N PHE A 161 12.25 18.89 7.45
CA PHE A 161 13.13 18.50 6.34
C PHE A 161 13.08 16.99 6.09
N ALA A 162 13.13 16.17 7.14
CA ALA A 162 13.05 14.71 7.00
C ALA A 162 11.71 14.26 6.41
N ASN A 163 10.59 14.86 6.86
CA ASN A 163 9.27 14.57 6.31
C ASN A 163 9.15 14.99 4.84
N ALA A 164 9.67 16.17 4.48
CA ALA A 164 9.67 16.67 3.11
C ALA A 164 10.56 15.82 2.19
N LEU A 165 11.74 15.43 2.67
CA LEU A 165 12.68 14.58 1.92
C LEU A 165 12.09 13.20 1.65
N LEU A 166 11.50 12.55 2.65
CA LEU A 166 10.82 11.26 2.47
C LEU A 166 9.68 11.35 1.46
N LEU A 167 8.87 12.42 1.52
CA LEU A 167 7.82 12.66 0.54
C LEU A 167 8.40 12.85 -0.87
N ALA A 168 9.40 13.73 -1.01
CA ALA A 168 10.04 14.01 -2.29
C ALA A 168 10.64 12.74 -2.90
N LEU A 169 11.36 11.92 -2.12
CA LEU A 169 11.91 10.64 -2.57
C LEU A 169 10.80 9.68 -3.02
N GLY A 170 9.74 9.52 -2.23
CA GLY A 170 8.61 8.67 -2.60
C GLY A 170 7.96 9.09 -3.93
N VAL A 171 7.76 10.40 -4.11
CA VAL A 171 7.23 10.96 -5.37
C VAL A 171 8.21 10.74 -6.53
N CYS A 172 9.49 11.06 -6.36
CA CYS A 172 10.50 10.89 -7.41
C CYS A 172 10.62 9.43 -7.85
N VAL A 173 10.63 8.47 -6.93
CA VAL A 173 10.71 7.04 -7.28
C VAL A 173 9.42 6.57 -7.95
N THR A 174 8.25 7.07 -7.53
CA THR A 174 6.97 6.78 -8.20
C THR A 174 6.97 7.32 -9.64
N LEU A 175 7.42 8.56 -9.85
CA LEU A 175 7.54 9.15 -11.19
C LEU A 175 8.58 8.41 -12.04
N GLY A 176 9.70 8.00 -11.46
CA GLY A 176 10.70 7.17 -12.13
C GLY A 176 10.15 5.81 -12.55
N ALA A 177 9.36 5.16 -11.70
CA ALA A 177 8.65 3.93 -12.03
C ALA A 177 7.67 4.12 -13.20
N LEU A 178 6.89 5.21 -13.19
CA LEU A 178 5.98 5.55 -14.29
C LEU A 178 6.74 5.78 -15.61
N TRP A 179 7.83 6.55 -15.56
CA TRP A 179 8.67 6.84 -16.72
C TRP A 179 9.30 5.57 -17.29
N LEU A 180 9.88 4.73 -16.42
CA LEU A 180 10.45 3.45 -16.82
C LEU A 180 9.40 2.56 -17.48
N ALA A 181 8.22 2.40 -16.86
CA ALA A 181 7.16 1.55 -17.42
C ALA A 181 6.73 2.01 -18.81
N GLY A 182 6.62 3.32 -19.05
CA GLY A 182 6.32 3.89 -20.36
C GLY A 182 7.46 3.83 -21.38
N SER A 183 8.68 3.49 -20.97
CA SER A 183 9.83 3.33 -21.86
C SER A 183 10.03 1.88 -22.35
N VAL A 184 9.41 0.90 -21.69
CA VAL A 184 9.51 -0.54 -22.03
C VAL A 184 8.27 -1.11 -22.73
N GLY A 185 7.16 -0.37 -22.76
CA GLY A 185 5.91 -0.75 -23.44
C GLY A 185 5.65 0.07 -24.70
#